data_AF-A0A3B1KFB6-F1
#
_entry.id   AF-A0A3B1KFB6-F1
#
_cell.length_a   1.000
_cell.length_b   1.000
_cell.length_c   1.000
_cell.angle_alpha   90.00
_cell.angle_beta   90.00
_cell.angle_gamma   90.00
#
_symmetry.space_group_name_H-M   'P 1'
#
loop_
_entity.id
_entity.type
_entity.pdbx_description
1 polymer ?
#
loop_
_entity_poly.entity_id
_entity_poly.type
_entity_poly.pdbx_seq_one_letter_code
_entity_poly.pdbx_strand_id
1 'polypeptide(L)'
;MSAAVLVAGILGLLLKTAMPMCTPTEYTIYIDKQECDYCVAVNTTICMGFCFSRDSNMKELVGPRFLIQRSCTYQKVQHRTAVLPGCPPHVDPHFTYPVALSCHCSMCNTHSDDCSHKGNSALAKCSKPVRPLYPDPAQNDLLQPDWLQLF
;
A
#
# COMPACT_ATOMS: atom_id res chain seq x y z
N MET A 1 17.75 15.14 34.45
CA MET A 1 16.91 14.01 34.00
C MET A 1 17.69 12.73 34.25
N SER A 2 17.17 11.77 35.01
CA SER A 2 17.92 10.55 35.37
C SER A 2 18.22 9.71 34.13
N ALA A 3 19.40 9.08 34.06
CA ALA A 3 19.80 8.21 32.96
C ALA A 3 18.77 7.12 32.66
N ALA A 4 18.06 6.63 33.69
CA ALA A 4 16.96 5.68 33.55
C ALA A 4 15.78 6.23 32.72
N VAL A 5 15.47 7.52 32.86
CA VAL A 5 14.39 8.17 32.10
C VAL A 5 14.79 8.32 30.63
N LEU A 6 16.06 8.64 30.37
CA LEU A 6 16.59 8.73 29.01
C LEU A 6 16.61 7.37 28.33
N VAL A 7 17.08 6.31 29.03
CA VAL A 7 17.10 4.94 28.52
C VAL A 7 15.69 4.44 28.24
N ALA A 8 14.73 4.66 29.16
CA ALA A 8 13.33 4.29 28.95
C ALA A 8 12.70 5.05 27.77
N GLY A 9 13.01 6.34 27.61
CA GLY A 9 12.55 7.15 26.49
C GLY A 9 13.08 6.65 25.15
N ILE A 10 14.39 6.36 25.07
CA ILE A 10 15.02 5.81 23.86
C ILE A 10 14.43 4.43 23.52
N LEU A 11 14.29 3.54 24.50
CA LEU A 11 13.68 2.23 24.30
C LEU A 11 12.24 2.33 23.79
N GLY A 12 11.45 3.24 24.34
CA GLY A 12 10.08 3.50 23.90
C GLY A 12 9.99 4.00 22.45
N LEU A 13 10.96 4.82 22.01
CA LEU A 13 11.04 5.26 20.60
C LEU A 13 11.43 4.12 19.67
N LEU A 14 12.42 3.31 20.06
CA LEU A 14 12.89 2.17 19.26
C LEU A 14 11.80 1.09 19.08
N LEU A 15 10.99 0.83 20.12
CA LEU A 15 9.86 -0.10 20.05
C LEU A 15 8.80 0.35 19.02
N LYS A 16 8.51 1.65 18.95
CA LYS A 16 7.56 2.21 17.96
C LYS A 16 8.05 2.04 16.52
N THR A 17 9.35 2.19 16.30
CA THR A 17 9.95 2.01 14.96
C THR A 17 10.00 0.54 14.53
N ALA A 18 10.14 -0.39 15.49
CA ALA A 18 10.21 -1.83 15.20
C ALA A 18 8.84 -2.45 14.91
N MET A 19 7.75 -1.88 15.45
CA MET A 19 6.39 -2.39 15.28
C MET A 19 5.44 -1.24 14.90
N PRO A 20 5.52 -0.73 13.66
CA PRO A 20 4.61 0.32 13.22
C PRO A 20 3.18 -0.22 13.19
N MET A 21 2.26 0.52 13.81
CA MET A 21 0.83 0.28 13.65
C MET A 21 0.41 0.52 12.19
N CYS A 22 -0.72 -0.04 11.78
CA CYS A 22 -1.26 0.12 10.42
C CYS A 22 -1.30 1.59 9.95
N THR A 23 -0.49 1.92 8.95
CA THR A 23 -0.32 3.28 8.42
C THR A 23 0.00 3.24 6.91
N PRO A 24 -0.27 4.33 6.16
CA PRO A 24 0.29 4.50 4.82
C PRO A 24 1.83 4.53 4.86
N THR A 25 2.45 3.76 3.98
CA THR A 25 3.91 3.61 3.88
C THR A 25 4.33 3.70 2.42
N GLU A 26 5.41 4.42 2.13
CA GLU A 26 5.98 4.49 0.78
C GLU A 26 6.44 3.12 0.30
N TYR A 27 6.09 2.78 -0.95
CA TYR A 27 6.41 1.51 -1.56
C TYR A 27 6.50 1.65 -3.08
N THR A 28 7.41 0.90 -3.69
CA THR A 28 7.53 0.85 -5.14
C THR A 28 6.78 -0.36 -5.67
N ILE A 29 5.71 -0.11 -6.44
CA ILE A 29 4.98 -1.16 -7.15
C ILE A 29 5.56 -1.39 -8.54
N TYR A 30 5.44 -2.62 -9.03
CA TYR A 30 5.85 -3.02 -10.37
C TYR A 30 4.61 -3.34 -11.19
N ILE A 31 4.44 -2.67 -12.32
CA ILE A 31 3.29 -2.78 -13.20
C ILE A 31 3.76 -3.46 -14.48
N ASP A 32 3.31 -4.70 -14.68
CA ASP A 32 3.62 -5.52 -15.85
C ASP A 32 2.33 -5.87 -16.58
N LYS A 33 2.18 -5.36 -17.82
CA LYS A 33 1.03 -5.63 -18.69
C LYS A 33 1.48 -6.55 -19.80
N GLN A 34 0.73 -7.62 -20.06
CA GLN A 34 1.14 -8.69 -20.97
C GLN A 34 1.43 -8.21 -22.39
N GLU A 35 0.65 -7.25 -22.89
CA GLU A 35 0.71 -6.77 -24.27
C GLU A 35 1.79 -5.70 -24.53
N CYS A 36 2.44 -5.16 -23.49
CA CYS A 36 3.45 -4.12 -23.61
C CYS A 36 4.87 -4.68 -23.40
N ASP A 37 5.90 -4.14 -24.05
CA ASP A 37 7.26 -4.72 -24.00
C ASP A 37 8.03 -4.43 -22.70
N TYR A 38 7.56 -3.49 -21.89
CA TYR A 38 8.26 -3.02 -20.69
C TYR A 38 7.40 -3.13 -19.43
N CYS A 39 8.08 -3.35 -18.30
CA CYS A 39 7.52 -3.22 -16.97
C CYS A 39 7.85 -1.85 -16.40
N VAL A 40 6.98 -1.31 -15.56
CA VAL A 40 7.15 0.01 -14.97
C VAL A 40 7.24 -0.07 -13.45
N ALA A 41 8.21 0.62 -12.87
CA ALA A 41 8.30 0.81 -11.41
C ALA A 41 7.75 2.20 -11.01
N VAL A 42 6.80 2.22 -10.07
CA VAL A 42 6.13 3.44 -9.60
C VAL A 42 6.18 3.55 -8.09
N ASN A 43 6.61 4.71 -7.58
CA ASN A 43 6.52 5.02 -6.16
C ASN A 43 5.08 5.42 -5.81
N THR A 44 4.51 4.73 -4.83
CA THR A 44 3.17 4.97 -4.31
C THR A 44 3.17 4.79 -2.80
N THR A 45 2.03 4.98 -2.15
CA THR A 45 1.81 4.62 -0.75
C THR A 45 0.88 3.41 -0.67
N ILE A 46 1.22 2.44 0.17
CA ILE A 46 0.40 1.26 0.46
C ILE A 46 0.10 1.18 1.97
N CYS A 47 -0.87 0.36 2.36
CA CYS A 47 -1.14 0.10 3.76
C CYS A 47 -0.23 -1.00 4.32
N MET A 48 0.56 -0.67 5.33
CA MET A 48 1.46 -1.61 6.00
C MET A 48 1.46 -1.39 7.51
N GLY A 49 1.72 -2.45 8.27
CA GLY A 49 1.86 -2.39 9.72
C GLY A 49 1.05 -3.45 10.43
N PHE A 50 1.07 -3.37 11.76
CA PHE A 50 0.44 -4.36 12.63
C PHE A 50 -0.97 -3.94 13.05
N CYS A 51 -1.83 -4.95 13.19
CA CYS A 51 -3.17 -4.85 13.74
C CYS A 51 -3.32 -5.80 14.92
N PHE A 52 -4.10 -5.39 15.91
CA PHE A 52 -4.39 -6.25 17.05
C PHE A 52 -5.20 -7.47 16.62
N SER A 53 -4.72 -8.65 17.00
CA SER A 53 -5.41 -9.92 16.85
C SER A 53 -5.55 -10.62 18.20
N ARG A 54 -6.58 -11.45 18.34
CA ARG A 54 -6.85 -12.24 19.54
C ARG A 54 -7.46 -13.57 19.13
N ASP A 55 -6.95 -14.64 19.71
CA ASP A 55 -7.53 -15.97 19.63
C ASP A 55 -7.80 -16.52 21.04
N SER A 56 -8.76 -17.42 21.16
CA SER A 56 -9.07 -18.10 22.42
C SER A 56 -8.21 -19.36 22.56
N ASN A 57 -7.57 -19.53 23.71
CA ASN A 57 -6.85 -20.78 24.03
C ASN A 57 -7.81 -21.97 24.27
N MET A 58 -9.12 -21.72 24.44
CA MET A 58 -10.13 -22.75 24.64
C MET A 58 -10.88 -23.02 23.33
N LYS A 59 -10.33 -23.91 22.49
CA LYS A 59 -10.75 -24.10 21.09
C LYS A 59 -12.19 -24.60 20.90
N GLU A 60 -12.75 -25.36 21.86
CA GLU A 60 -14.02 -26.08 21.68
C GLU A 60 -15.23 -25.44 22.38
N LEU A 61 -15.03 -24.56 23.36
CA LEU A 61 -16.13 -24.02 24.18
C LEU A 61 -16.62 -22.65 23.73
N VAL A 62 -15.81 -21.95 22.95
CA VAL A 62 -16.03 -20.55 22.58
C VAL A 62 -15.85 -20.41 21.08
N GLY A 63 -16.98 -20.34 20.36
CA GLY A 63 -17.01 -20.26 18.90
C GLY A 63 -16.41 -18.97 18.32
N PRO A 64 -16.67 -18.66 17.03
CA PRO A 64 -16.01 -17.59 16.28
C PRO A 64 -16.10 -16.17 16.89
N ARG A 65 -17.00 -15.96 17.84
CA ARG A 65 -17.19 -14.67 18.56
C ARG A 65 -15.97 -14.24 19.38
N PHE A 66 -15.07 -15.15 19.71
CA PHE A 66 -13.86 -14.86 20.48
C PHE A 66 -12.60 -14.75 19.63
N LEU A 67 -12.73 -14.94 18.31
CA LEU A 67 -11.67 -14.75 17.34
C LEU A 67 -11.72 -13.31 16.80
N ILE A 68 -10.65 -12.55 17.01
CA ILE A 68 -10.44 -11.24 16.40
C ILE A 68 -9.25 -11.38 15.46
N GLN A 69 -9.54 -11.45 14.17
CA GLN A 69 -8.53 -11.42 13.12
C GLN A 69 -8.75 -10.19 12.25
N ARG A 70 -7.80 -9.26 12.29
CA ARG A 70 -7.82 -8.02 11.51
C ARG A 70 -6.56 -7.90 10.69
N SER A 71 -6.68 -7.43 9.47
CA SER A 71 -5.58 -7.06 8.60
C SER A 71 -5.50 -5.54 8.48
N CYS A 72 -4.31 -5.03 8.15
CA CYS A 72 -4.15 -3.64 7.76
C CYS A 72 -4.61 -3.49 6.30
N THR A 73 -5.65 -2.70 6.07
CA THR A 73 -6.23 -2.50 4.73
C THR A 73 -6.52 -1.02 4.47
N TYR A 74 -6.77 -0.71 3.20
CA TYR A 74 -7.10 0.63 2.73
C TYR A 74 -8.42 1.12 3.35
N GLN A 75 -8.42 2.38 3.78
CA GLN A 75 -9.63 3.06 4.23
C GLN A 75 -10.02 4.15 3.22
N LYS A 76 -9.04 4.93 2.76
CA LYS A 76 -9.21 5.93 1.70
C LYS A 76 -8.12 5.74 0.67
N VAL A 77 -8.52 5.68 -0.60
CA VAL A 77 -7.62 5.49 -1.75
C VAL A 77 -7.82 6.60 -2.77
N GLN A 78 -6.72 7.06 -3.35
CA GLN A 78 -6.72 7.83 -4.58
C GLN A 78 -6.22 6.93 -5.70
N HIS A 79 -6.92 6.89 -6.83
CA HIS A 79 -6.45 6.18 -8.00
C HIS A 79 -5.61 7.11 -8.88
N ARG A 80 -4.45 6.63 -9.34
CA ARG A 80 -3.59 7.33 -10.29
C ARG A 80 -3.31 6.44 -11.49
N THR A 81 -2.95 7.05 -12.60
CA THR A 81 -2.72 6.34 -13.86
C THR A 81 -1.26 6.44 -14.26
N ALA A 82 -0.68 5.30 -14.63
CA ALA A 82 0.64 5.17 -15.24
C ALA A 82 0.49 4.83 -16.71
N VAL A 83 1.41 5.32 -17.56
CA VAL A 83 1.47 4.99 -19.00
C VAL A 83 2.63 4.03 -19.22
N LEU A 84 2.33 2.84 -19.74
CA LEU A 84 3.34 1.83 -20.02
C LEU A 84 3.97 2.05 -21.41
N PRO A 85 5.30 1.99 -21.53
CA PRO A 85 5.96 2.11 -22.83
C PRO A 85 5.95 0.78 -23.59
N GLY A 86 6.09 0.87 -24.93
CA GLY A 86 6.20 -0.31 -25.79
C GLY A 86 4.91 -1.11 -25.96
N CYS A 87 3.74 -0.46 -25.82
CA CYS A 87 2.47 -1.08 -26.12
C CYS A 87 2.13 -0.93 -27.63
N PRO A 88 1.52 -1.95 -28.27
CA PRO A 88 1.03 -1.86 -29.64
C PRO A 88 -0.03 -0.76 -29.84
N PRO A 89 -0.23 -0.23 -31.07
CA PRO A 89 -1.15 0.89 -31.34
C PRO A 89 -2.63 0.65 -30.97
N HIS A 90 -3.04 -0.61 -30.87
CA HIS A 90 -4.42 -1.01 -30.54
C HIS A 90 -4.60 -1.39 -29.06
N VAL A 91 -3.55 -1.29 -28.25
CA VAL A 91 -3.55 -1.64 -26.83
C VAL A 91 -3.53 -0.34 -26.03
N ASP A 92 -4.46 -0.21 -25.08
CA ASP A 92 -4.44 0.91 -24.13
C ASP A 92 -3.17 0.84 -23.25
N PRO A 93 -2.26 1.83 -23.30
CA PRO A 93 -1.06 1.82 -22.49
C PRO A 93 -1.31 2.22 -21.02
N HIS A 94 -2.52 2.64 -20.66
CA HIS A 94 -2.81 3.14 -19.33
C HIS A 94 -3.04 2.00 -18.32
N PHE A 95 -2.56 2.20 -17.10
CA PHE A 95 -2.81 1.33 -15.96
C PHE A 95 -3.14 2.17 -14.72
N THR A 96 -4.26 1.85 -14.07
CA THR A 96 -4.70 2.55 -12.86
C THR A 96 -4.26 1.79 -11.61
N TYR A 97 -3.59 2.48 -10.68
CA TYR A 97 -3.08 1.92 -9.43
C TYR A 97 -3.55 2.73 -8.21
N PRO A 98 -3.67 2.10 -7.03
CA PRO A 98 -4.09 2.77 -5.81
C PRO A 98 -2.92 3.49 -5.12
N VAL A 99 -3.25 4.62 -4.50
CA VAL A 99 -2.41 5.40 -3.58
C VAL A 99 -3.14 5.47 -2.24
N ALA A 100 -2.55 4.91 -1.19
CA ALA A 100 -3.11 4.94 0.16
C ALA A 100 -3.11 6.36 0.72
N LEU A 101 -4.30 6.92 0.94
CA LEU A 101 -4.46 8.18 1.69
C LEU A 101 -4.62 7.92 3.18
N SER A 102 -5.32 6.84 3.56
CA SER A 102 -5.40 6.37 4.95
C SER A 102 -5.63 4.86 5.02
N CYS A 103 -5.21 4.29 6.14
CA CYS A 103 -5.26 2.85 6.42
C CYS A 103 -5.99 2.58 7.72
N HIS A 104 -6.57 1.40 7.86
CA HIS A 104 -7.23 0.97 9.09
C HIS A 104 -7.15 -0.54 9.29
N CYS A 105 -7.43 -0.97 10.52
CA CYS A 105 -7.50 -2.38 10.89
C CYS A 105 -8.94 -2.90 10.84
N SER A 106 -9.26 -3.70 9.83
CA SER A 106 -10.56 -4.36 9.67
C SER A 106 -10.40 -5.84 9.36
N MET A 107 -11.51 -6.56 9.27
CA MET A 107 -11.48 -7.89 8.64
C MET A 107 -11.10 -7.73 7.16
N CYS A 108 -10.35 -8.69 6.63
CA CYS A 108 -10.02 -8.73 5.21
C CYS A 108 -11.28 -8.98 4.38
N ASN A 109 -11.50 -8.20 3.34
CA ASN A 109 -12.69 -8.33 2.51
C ASN A 109 -12.43 -9.35 1.38
N THR A 110 -12.91 -10.58 1.55
CA THR A 110 -12.73 -11.66 0.56
C THR A 110 -13.42 -11.42 -0.79
N HIS A 111 -14.28 -10.39 -0.91
CA HIS A 111 -14.89 -10.03 -2.19
C HIS A 111 -14.00 -9.16 -3.06
N SER A 112 -13.12 -8.35 -2.45
CA SER A 112 -12.26 -7.39 -3.17
C SER A 112 -10.77 -7.69 -3.04
N ASP A 113 -10.37 -8.41 -1.98
CA ASP A 113 -8.99 -8.55 -1.56
C ASP A 113 -8.58 -10.03 -1.55
N ASP A 114 -7.33 -10.30 -1.93
CA ASP A 114 -6.71 -11.61 -1.72
C ASP A 114 -6.25 -11.75 -0.26
N CYS A 115 -7.05 -12.46 0.54
CA CYS A 115 -6.79 -12.68 1.96
C CYS A 115 -5.79 -13.81 2.19
N SER A 116 -4.51 -13.54 1.96
CA SER A 116 -3.41 -14.50 2.12
C SER A 116 -2.41 -14.06 3.21
N HIS A 117 -1.80 -15.03 3.90
CA HIS A 117 -0.80 -14.74 4.96
C HIS A 117 0.49 -14.14 4.39
N LYS A 118 0.81 -14.45 3.14
CA LYS A 118 1.87 -13.82 2.36
C LYS A 118 1.31 -13.56 0.97
N GLY A 119 1.45 -12.33 0.51
CA GLY A 119 1.15 -11.99 -0.88
C GLY A 119 2.01 -12.81 -1.83
N ASN A 120 1.52 -12.99 -3.05
CA ASN A 120 2.25 -13.70 -4.09
C ASN A 120 3.53 -12.91 -4.44
N SER A 121 4.69 -13.47 -4.11
CA SER A 121 6.00 -12.86 -4.40
C SER A 121 6.29 -12.69 -5.89
N ALA A 122 5.49 -13.32 -6.76
CA ALA A 122 5.49 -13.06 -8.20
C ALA A 122 5.05 -11.62 -8.54
N LEU A 123 4.17 -11.00 -7.73
CA LEU A 123 3.72 -9.62 -7.96
C LEU A 123 4.82 -8.57 -7.67
N ALA A 124 5.92 -8.99 -7.03
CA ALA A 124 7.08 -8.16 -6.73
C ALA A 124 8.18 -8.27 -7.81
N LYS A 125 7.96 -9.03 -8.89
CA LYS A 125 8.95 -9.24 -9.95
C LYS A 125 8.33 -8.99 -11.32
N CYS A 126 8.96 -8.12 -12.09
CA CYS A 126 8.65 -7.96 -13.50
C CYS A 126 9.14 -9.17 -14.30
N SER A 127 8.36 -9.60 -15.27
CA SER A 127 8.79 -10.56 -16.28
C SER A 127 9.59 -9.90 -17.42
N LYS A 128 9.49 -8.57 -17.52
CA LYS A 128 10.04 -7.72 -18.60
C LYS A 128 11.05 -6.71 -18.08
N PRO A 129 11.87 -6.09 -18.96
CA PRO A 129 12.81 -5.05 -18.55
C PRO A 129 12.11 -3.88 -17.85
N VAL A 130 12.65 -3.50 -16.69
CA VAL A 130 12.06 -2.45 -15.85
C VAL A 130 12.46 -1.07 -16.35
N ARG A 131 11.49 -0.16 -16.46
CA ARG A 131 11.72 1.27 -16.59
C ARG A 131 11.14 2.02 -15.39
N PRO A 132 11.91 2.88 -14.72
CA PRO A 132 11.34 3.79 -13.73
C PRO A 132 10.43 4.79 -14.45
N LEU A 133 9.19 4.96 -13.96
CA LEU A 133 8.43 6.14 -14.33
C LEU A 133 9.00 7.32 -13.56
N TYR A 134 9.65 8.24 -14.26
CA TYR A 134 9.92 9.55 -13.69
C TYR A 134 8.57 10.29 -13.61
N PRO A 135 8.22 10.91 -12.48
CA PRO A 135 7.05 11.78 -12.44
C PRO A 135 7.25 12.89 -13.46
N ASP A 136 6.37 12.94 -14.47
CA ASP A 136 6.39 13.98 -15.49
C ASP A 136 5.95 15.30 -14.84
N PRO A 137 6.80 16.35 -14.79
CA PRO A 137 6.44 17.65 -14.21
C PRO A 137 5.20 18.26 -14.86
N ALA A 138 4.91 17.92 -16.13
CA ALA A 138 3.81 18.50 -16.90
C ALA A 138 2.41 18.05 -16.43
N GLN A 139 2.29 16.97 -15.64
CA GLN A 139 1.01 16.53 -15.09
C GLN A 139 0.62 17.32 -13.82
N ASN A 140 1.60 17.89 -13.11
CA ASN A 140 1.32 18.73 -11.93
C ASN A 140 0.62 20.05 -12.33
N ASP A 141 0.88 20.55 -13.55
CA ASP A 141 0.25 21.78 -14.06
C ASP A 141 -1.20 21.56 -14.53
N LEU A 142 -1.60 20.31 -14.84
CA LEU A 142 -2.94 19.98 -15.32
C LEU A 142 -3.93 19.54 -14.22
N LEU A 143 -3.45 19.40 -12.97
CA LEU A 143 -4.28 19.08 -11.79
C LEU A 143 -4.46 20.28 -10.84
N GLN A 144 -4.09 21.48 -11.27
CA GLN A 144 -4.43 22.71 -10.57
C GLN A 144 -5.92 23.01 -10.83
N PRO A 145 -6.79 23.07 -9.80
CA PRO A 145 -8.18 23.44 -10.01
C PRO A 145 -8.27 24.91 -10.44
N ASP A 146 -8.85 25.16 -11.61
CA ASP A 146 -9.16 26.47 -12.23
C ASP A 146 -10.07 27.41 -11.37
N TRP A 147 -10.22 27.16 -10.07
CA TRP A 147 -11.10 27.93 -9.18
C TRP A 147 -10.39 29.01 -8.36
N LEU A 148 -9.07 29.20 -8.52
CA LEU A 148 -8.29 30.23 -7.80
C LEU A 148 -7.97 31.48 -8.63
N GLN A 149 -8.60 31.68 -9.79
CA GLN A 149 -8.47 32.93 -10.59
C GLN A 149 -9.77 33.75 -10.70
N LEU A 150 -10.78 33.48 -9.86
CA LEU A 150 -12.04 34.25 -9.83
C LEU A 150 -12.39 34.86 -8.46
N PHE A 151 -11.39 35.19 -7.64
CA PHE A 151 -11.53 36.15 -6.53
C PHE A 151 -10.39 37.17 -6.54
#